data_AF-A0A6G1CEQ6-F1
#
_entry.id   AF-A0A6G1CEQ6-F1
#
_cell.length_a   1.000
_cell.length_b   1.000
_cell.length_c   1.000
_cell.angle_alpha   90.00
_cell.angle_beta   90.00
_cell.angle_gamma   90.00
#
_symmetry.space_group_name_H-M   'P 1'
#
loop_
_entity.id
_entity.type
_entity.pdbx_description
1 polymer ?
#
loop_
_entity_poly.entity_id
_entity_poly.type
_entity_poly.pdbx_seq_one_letter_code
_entity_poly.pdbx_strand_id
1 'polypeptide(L)'
;MLDDLEFDDGGARLLEQIAHQEALNAATRFPLRDEDLADTLCKKLPEDVGIAAIPRSKVAGATMHDVWHVARIMEALRISREDQEVHGRCGNCGEPGHDTGDCLG
;
A
#
# COMPACT_ATOMS: atom_id res chain seq x y z
N MET A 1 -23.54 -5.37 -9.13
CA MET A 1 -23.00 -4.07 -9.55
C MET A 1 -21.91 -3.74 -8.55
N LEU A 2 -20.72 -4.32 -8.76
CA LEU A 2 -19.51 -4.15 -7.93
C LEU A 2 -18.36 -3.59 -8.80
N ASP A 3 -18.75 -3.02 -9.94
CA ASP A 3 -17.85 -2.40 -10.91
C ASP A 3 -17.29 -1.05 -10.38
N ASP A 4 -17.83 -0.54 -9.27
CA ASP A 4 -17.48 0.76 -8.68
C ASP A 4 -16.38 0.72 -7.58
N LEU A 5 -15.61 -0.37 -7.41
CA LEU A 5 -14.35 -0.22 -6.67
C LEU A 5 -13.27 0.20 -7.66
N GLU A 6 -13.03 1.50 -7.73
CA GLU A 6 -11.97 2.15 -8.50
C GLU A 6 -10.92 2.63 -7.51
N PHE A 7 -9.68 2.15 -7.68
CA PHE A 7 -8.54 2.66 -6.93
C PHE A 7 -8.09 3.93 -7.65
N ASP A 8 -8.15 5.08 -6.96
CA ASP A 8 -7.67 6.33 -7.53
C ASP A 8 -6.13 6.34 -7.49
N ASP A 9 -5.51 6.36 -8.67
CA ASP A 9 -4.05 6.45 -8.84
C ASP A 9 -3.49 7.80 -8.37
N GLY A 10 -4.33 8.80 -8.08
CA GLY A 10 -3.92 10.19 -7.85
C GLY A 10 -4.14 10.81 -6.47
N GLY A 11 -5.01 10.26 -5.61
CA GLY A 11 -5.52 11.02 -4.45
C GLY A 11 -5.36 10.39 -3.06
N ALA A 12 -5.74 9.12 -2.89
CA ALA A 12 -5.81 8.48 -1.57
C ALA A 12 -4.65 7.51 -1.35
N ARG A 13 -4.09 7.48 -0.13
CA ARG A 13 -2.99 6.55 0.17
C ARG A 13 -3.50 5.12 0.18
N LEU A 14 -2.65 4.15 -0.17
CA LEU A 14 -3.00 2.72 -0.24
C LEU A 14 -3.78 2.23 0.98
N LEU A 15 -3.35 2.64 2.18
CA LEU A 15 -4.01 2.28 3.44
C LEU A 15 -5.41 2.91 3.58
N GLU A 16 -5.59 4.13 3.10
CA GLU A 16 -6.88 4.83 3.12
C GLU A 16 -7.88 4.17 2.17
N GLN A 17 -7.42 3.73 1.00
CA GLN A 17 -8.24 3.02 0.03
C GLN A 17 -8.73 1.66 0.59
N ILE A 18 -7.85 0.91 1.26
CA ILE A 18 -8.23 -0.35 1.94
C ILE A 18 -9.23 -0.08 3.07
N ALA A 19 -8.95 0.90 3.93
CA ALA A 19 -9.85 1.26 5.03
C ALA A 19 -11.23 1.74 4.52
N HIS A 20 -11.25 2.53 3.44
CA HIS A 20 -12.47 2.98 2.80
C HIS A 20 -13.31 1.80 2.32
N GLN A 21 -12.67 0.83 1.67
CA GLN A 21 -13.38 -0.33 1.15
C GLN A 21 -13.92 -1.26 2.24
N GLU A 22 -13.18 -1.44 3.35
CA GLU A 22 -13.69 -2.14 4.53
C GLU A 22 -14.90 -1.44 5.12
N ALA A 23 -14.85 -0.10 5.25
CA ALA A 23 -15.96 0.69 5.75
C ALA A 23 -17.19 0.59 4.83
N LEU A 24 -17.00 0.63 3.50
CA LEU A 24 -18.07 0.42 2.53
C LEU A 24 -18.67 -0.97 2.66
N ASN A 25 -17.85 -2.02 2.74
CA ASN A 25 -18.32 -3.40 2.92
C ASN A 25 -19.16 -3.53 4.19
N ALA A 26 -18.66 -3.01 5.32
CA ALA A 26 -19.34 -3.03 6.61
C ALA A 26 -20.67 -2.25 6.62
N ALA A 27 -20.79 -1.21 5.79
CA ALA A 27 -22.02 -0.42 5.65
C ALA A 27 -23.08 -1.08 4.76
N THR A 28 -22.74 -2.15 4.03
CA THR A 28 -23.72 -2.82 3.16
C THR A 28 -24.74 -3.65 3.95
N ARG A 29 -25.90 -3.91 3.33
CA ARG A 29 -26.93 -4.78 3.92
C ARG A 29 -26.45 -6.23 4.08
N PHE A 30 -25.51 -6.66 3.25
CA PHE A 30 -24.95 -8.01 3.21
C PHE A 30 -23.42 -7.91 3.07
N PRO A 31 -22.70 -7.63 4.17
CA PRO A 31 -21.25 -7.52 4.13
C PRO A 31 -20.62 -8.83 3.68
N LEU A 32 -19.60 -8.73 2.83
CA LEU A 32 -18.74 -9.85 2.50
C LEU A 32 -18.02 -10.35 3.74
N ARG A 33 -17.72 -11.65 3.75
CA ARG A 33 -16.82 -12.24 4.73
C ARG A 33 -15.40 -11.76 4.44
N ASP A 34 -14.57 -11.69 5.47
CA ASP A 34 -13.19 -11.20 5.37
C ASP A 34 -12.39 -11.88 4.26
N GLU A 35 -12.58 -13.19 4.05
CA GLU A 35 -11.92 -13.96 2.99
C GLU A 35 -12.33 -13.50 1.57
N ASP A 36 -13.63 -13.26 1.36
CA ASP A 36 -14.17 -12.81 0.07
C ASP A 36 -13.79 -11.34 -0.21
N LEU A 37 -13.77 -10.52 0.85
CA LEU A 37 -13.32 -9.14 0.76
C LEU A 37 -11.82 -9.08 0.44
N ALA A 38 -11.00 -9.90 1.09
CA ALA A 38 -9.56 -9.98 0.84
C ALA A 38 -9.26 -10.43 -0.60
N ASP A 39 -9.94 -11.45 -1.12
CA ASP A 39 -9.80 -11.88 -2.51
C ASP A 39 -10.21 -10.78 -3.50
N THR A 40 -11.28 -10.06 -3.19
CA THR A 40 -11.74 -8.91 -4.00
C THR A 40 -10.72 -7.78 -4.00
N LEU A 41 -10.15 -7.46 -2.84
CA LEU A 41 -9.12 -6.42 -2.71
C LEU A 41 -7.84 -6.83 -3.45
N CYS A 42 -7.36 -8.07 -3.31
CA CYS A 42 -6.16 -8.55 -4.02
C CYS A 42 -6.25 -8.43 -5.55
N LYS A 43 -7.46 -8.53 -6.13
CA LYS A 43 -7.67 -8.37 -7.58
C LYS A 43 -7.65 -6.93 -8.06
N LYS A 44 -7.89 -5.97 -7.16
CA LYS A 44 -8.04 -4.55 -7.49
C LYS A 44 -6.90 -3.68 -6.99
N LEU A 45 -6.15 -4.18 -6.02
CA LEU A 45 -4.88 -3.59 -5.60
C LEU A 45 -3.89 -3.57 -6.78
N PRO A 46 -2.91 -2.63 -6.77
CA PRO A 46 -1.81 -2.65 -7.71
C PRO A 46 -1.19 -4.06 -7.79
N GLU A 47 -0.85 -4.51 -9.00
CA GLU A 47 -0.50 -5.90 -9.28
C GLU A 47 0.62 -6.44 -8.37
N ASP A 48 1.60 -5.59 -8.06
CA ASP A 48 2.70 -5.84 -7.13
C ASP A 48 2.23 -6.09 -5.69
N VAL A 49 1.19 -5.38 -5.23
CA VAL A 49 0.58 -5.55 -3.91
C VAL A 49 -0.32 -6.79 -3.88
N GLY A 50 -1.17 -6.96 -4.89
CA GLY A 50 -2.11 -8.07 -4.99
C GLY A 50 -1.41 -9.43 -5.07
N ILE A 51 -0.33 -9.53 -5.87
CA ILE A 51 0.49 -10.74 -5.98
C ILE A 51 1.26 -11.01 -4.68
N ALA A 52 1.77 -9.97 -4.02
CA ALA A 52 2.52 -10.13 -2.77
C ALA A 52 1.62 -10.54 -1.58
N ALA A 53 0.35 -10.12 -1.58
CA ALA A 53 -0.63 -10.46 -0.56
C ALA A 53 -1.15 -11.91 -0.66
N ILE A 54 -0.97 -12.58 -1.79
CA ILE A 54 -1.34 -13.99 -1.96
C ILE A 54 -0.17 -14.86 -1.49
N PRO A 55 -0.30 -15.62 -0.37
CA PRO A 55 0.77 -16.47 0.10
C PRO A 55 1.13 -17.52 -0.96
N ARG A 56 2.41 -17.61 -1.34
CA ARG A 56 2.89 -18.62 -2.30
C ARG A 56 2.73 -20.07 -1.81
N SER A 57 2.32 -20.26 -0.56
CA SER A 57 2.11 -21.55 0.08
C SER A 57 0.65 -21.74 0.51
N LYS A 58 -0.11 -22.41 -0.37
CA LYS A 58 -1.23 -23.35 -0.09
C LYS A 58 -2.65 -22.81 0.16
N VAL A 59 -3.55 -23.29 -0.72
CA VAL A 59 -4.89 -23.90 -0.45
C VAL A 59 -5.98 -23.01 0.18
N ALA A 60 -5.64 -22.07 1.04
CA ALA A 60 -6.52 -21.04 1.56
C ALA A 60 -6.15 -19.70 0.89
N GLY A 61 -7.14 -18.94 0.43
CA GLY A 61 -6.92 -17.64 -0.22
C GLY A 61 -6.28 -16.59 0.70
N ALA A 62 -6.10 -15.37 0.19
CA ALA A 62 -5.58 -14.26 0.97
C ALA A 62 -6.55 -13.90 2.12
N THR A 63 -6.01 -13.50 3.26
CA THR A 63 -6.80 -12.96 4.38
C THR A 63 -6.69 -11.45 4.46
N MET A 64 -7.62 -10.79 5.15
CA MET A 64 -7.50 -9.34 5.43
C MET A 64 -6.23 -9.00 6.21
N HIS A 65 -5.73 -9.92 7.04
CA HIS A 65 -4.46 -9.74 7.73
C HIS A 65 -3.29 -9.63 6.72
N ASP A 66 -3.27 -10.51 5.72
CA ASP A 66 -2.24 -10.51 4.67
C ASP A 66 -2.30 -9.24 3.83
N VAL A 67 -3.51 -8.81 3.44
CA VAL A 67 -3.76 -7.56 2.72
C VAL A 67 -3.20 -6.36 3.50
N TRP A 68 -3.55 -6.25 4.78
CA TRP A 68 -3.06 -5.17 5.64
C TRP A 68 -1.55 -5.23 5.88
N HIS A 69 -0.99 -6.43 6.01
CA HIS A 69 0.44 -6.61 6.22
C HIS A 69 1.26 -6.10 5.02
N VAL A 70 0.92 -6.56 3.81
CA VAL A 70 1.60 -6.17 2.58
C VAL A 70 1.40 -4.68 2.30
N ALA A 71 0.18 -4.16 2.48
CA ALA A 71 -0.10 -2.75 2.27
C ALA A 71 0.76 -1.83 3.17
N ARG A 72 0.97 -2.20 4.43
CA ARG A 72 1.86 -1.44 5.34
C ARG A 72 3.32 -1.49 4.92
N ILE A 73 3.81 -2.63 4.43
CA ILE A 73 5.19 -2.75 3.92
C ILE A 73 5.36 -1.83 2.71
N MET A 74 4.43 -1.86 1.78
CA MET A 74 4.46 -1.03 0.57
C MET A 74 4.39 0.45 0.90
N GLU A 75 3.54 0.84 1.85
CA GLU A 75 3.46 2.23 2.31
C GLU A 75 4.76 2.67 3.02
N ALA A 76 5.37 1.80 3.82
CA ALA A 76 6.66 2.10 4.45
C ALA A 76 7.78 2.28 3.40
N LEU A 77 7.79 1.47 2.35
CA LEU A 77 8.73 1.62 1.23
C LEU A 77 8.52 2.93 0.47
N ARG A 78 7.25 3.32 0.22
CA ARG A 78 6.91 4.60 -0.39
C ARG A 78 7.40 5.77 0.45
N ILE A 79 7.12 5.77 1.76
CA ILE A 79 7.57 6.82 2.70
C ILE A 79 9.10 6.90 2.70
N SER A 80 9.79 5.76 2.75
CA SER A 80 11.25 5.73 2.75
C SER A 80 11.84 6.32 1.46
N ARG A 81 11.21 6.06 0.31
CA ARG A 81 11.62 6.63 -0.98
C ARG A 81 11.39 8.14 -1.02
N GLU A 82 10.23 8.62 -0.56
CA GLU A 82 9.93 10.06 -0.50
C GLU A 82 10.87 10.79 0.45
N ASP A 83 11.15 10.20 1.62
CA ASP A 83 12.14 10.73 2.57
C ASP A 83 13.52 10.84 1.91
N GLN A 84 13.95 9.82 1.16
CA GLN A 84 15.20 9.85 0.41
C GLN A 84 15.21 10.89 -0.72
N GLU A 85 14.08 11.13 -1.39
CA GLU A 85 13.98 12.14 -2.44
C GLU A 85 14.06 13.57 -1.86
N VAL A 86 13.46 13.80 -0.70
CA VAL A 86 13.42 15.11 -0.03
C VAL A 86 14.69 15.38 0.78
N HIS A 87 15.19 14.38 1.50
CA HIS A 87 16.25 14.51 2.50
C HIS A 87 17.53 13.76 2.14
N GLY A 88 17.54 12.90 1.13
CA GLY A 88 18.72 12.11 0.74
C GLY A 88 19.81 12.90 0.01
N ARG A 89 19.78 14.24 0.03
CA ARG A 89 20.76 15.12 -0.61
C ARG A 89 21.35 16.08 0.43
N CYS A 90 22.66 16.33 0.36
CA CYS A 90 23.32 17.33 1.21
C CYS A 90 22.62 18.68 1.02
N GLY A 91 22.23 19.33 2.13
CA GLY A 91 21.55 20.64 2.08
C GLY A 91 22.44 21.76 1.55
N ASN A 92 23.76 21.56 1.48
CA ASN A 92 24.74 22.53 1.01
C ASN A 92 25.16 22.33 -0.46
N CYS A 93 25.52 21.11 -0.91
CA CYS A 93 25.93 20.86 -2.31
C CYS A 93 24.87 20.15 -3.17
N GLY A 94 23.80 19.62 -2.58
CA GLY A 94 22.74 18.89 -3.27
C GLY A 94 23.10 17.47 -3.74
N GLU A 95 24.32 16.99 -3.46
CA GLU A 95 24.73 15.63 -3.81
C GLU A 95 24.21 14.59 -2.80
N PRO A 96 23.86 13.37 -3.25
CA PRO A 96 23.43 12.30 -2.36
C PRO A 96 24.59 11.62 -1.63
N GLY A 97 24.27 10.94 -0.52
CA GLY A 97 25.20 10.02 0.16
C GLY A 97 26.09 10.63 1.24
N HIS A 98 25.85 11.88 1.65
CA HIS A 98 26.50 12.49 2.81
C HIS A 98 25.65 13.60 3.43
N ASP A 99 25.86 13.86 4.72
CA ASP A 99 25.19 14.93 5.46
C ASP A 99 25.84 16.29 5.23
N THR A 100 25.10 17.37 5.50
CA THR A 100 25.56 18.76 5.33
C THR A 100 26.85 19.09 6.10
N GLY A 101 27.12 18.38 7.20
CA GLY A 101 28.35 18.53 7.97
C GLY A 101 29.59 17.91 7.32
N ASP A 102 29.40 16.93 6.44
CA ASP A 102 30.47 16.19 5.73
C ASP A 102 30.69 16.70 4.30
N CYS A 103 29.97 17.75 3.93
CA CYS A 103 30.01 18.39 2.62
C CYS A 103 31.39 19.09 2.48
N LEU A 104 32.34 18.42 1.79
CA LEU A 104 33.69 18.94 1.54
C LEU A 104 33.58 20.19 0.64
N GLY A 105 33.93 21.35 1.20
CA GLY A 105 33.93 22.65 0.52
C GLY A 105 34.98 22.78 -0.57
#